data_AF-A0A7J5V620-F1
#
_entry.id   AF-A0A7J5V620-F1
#
_cell.length_a   1.000
_cell.length_b   1.000
_cell.length_c   1.000
_cell.angle_alpha   90.00
_cell.angle_beta   90.00
_cell.angle_gamma   90.00
#
_symmetry.space_group_name_H-M   'P 1'
#
loop_
_entity.id
_entity.type
_entity.pdbx_description
1 polymer ?
#
loop_
_entity_poly.entity_id
_entity_poly.type
_entity_poly.pdbx_seq_one_letter_code
_entity_poly.pdbx_strand_id
1 'polypeptide(L)'
;MKTLKYAAILFLLISMQLFAQEYNCITASIQEVAAQSKGRWLPSEGTINVLIVFAEFPDDNYDINNTRWVKGNAPQNMNNWVDQTWSSTPTQGSLTHYFNEMSGNKLRFVGKEVHVVAPHTRDWYKTNYAVGQRRGNIQKEIIQQLDATWDFAEFDNWDYVADYTYNNVPDTYVDMIIFVWRNIAEDRSDPNDLTNLGFYSNYGDLGDIGDINVDNNQRKVATWFGGQNSIPFGSGVTVRNYLTEDPFRNAIHEFAHYLIGGNDYHNGFGFWGMLSAWGIRSYVANAFERYRLGWVADSTTYTVSNSTQTLTGRTLSDFVTGKNAYRLVINTSPQEYFFIENHQKTSYWENNAPFWGTQDGSVENGIYVIRKVGTPNQFNPSSWLQLIPADGRFNWAVNQSSTLPGGTDLLPVFKQGTPNRTSGYHDNMWIPFSHGSLYSPQPIHLTENASGQPQVDIRFQGDGNDAFRIGYNQVFSPWSNPNNQRAANQTTPFGFEITNFSNGVYTFNIYVNTAINASPSKPQNFRFTYSNPDHPSLAWDLNTEPDISSYNIYRSYDNTGWDLAGN
;
A
#
# COMPACT_ATOMS: atom_id res chain seq x y z
N MET A 1 17.18 16.77 65.94
CA MET A 1 16.53 17.11 64.65
C MET A 1 17.49 17.33 63.48
N LYS A 2 18.72 17.86 63.65
CA LYS A 2 19.67 18.02 62.53
C LYS A 2 20.21 16.68 61.99
N THR A 3 20.46 15.69 62.84
CA THR A 3 20.98 14.36 62.47
C THR A 3 20.00 13.50 61.64
N LEU A 4 18.68 13.65 61.86
CA LEU A 4 17.67 12.91 61.09
C LEU A 4 17.54 13.40 59.64
N LYS A 5 17.79 14.70 59.38
CA LYS A 5 17.81 15.27 58.03
C LYS A 5 18.98 14.74 57.20
N TYR A 6 20.16 14.57 57.79
CA TYR A 6 21.32 14.03 57.08
C TYR A 6 21.18 12.53 56.79
N ALA A 7 20.55 11.76 57.70
CA ALA A 7 20.26 10.36 57.44
C ALA A 7 19.25 10.16 56.30
N ALA A 8 18.19 10.99 56.24
CA ALA A 8 17.20 10.93 55.16
C ALA A 8 17.78 11.33 53.80
N ILE A 9 18.64 12.36 53.75
CA ILE A 9 19.31 12.80 52.52
C ILE A 9 20.34 11.76 52.05
N LEU A 10 21.08 11.14 52.98
CA LEU A 10 22.02 10.07 52.65
C LEU A 10 21.30 8.81 52.13
N PHE A 11 20.15 8.45 52.72
CA PHE A 11 19.33 7.33 52.24
C PHE A 11 18.71 7.62 50.86
N LEU A 12 18.34 8.88 50.58
CA LEU A 12 17.85 9.32 49.27
C LEU A 12 18.96 9.33 48.19
N LEU A 13 20.19 9.68 48.57
CA LEU A 13 21.34 9.66 47.66
C LEU A 13 21.83 8.23 47.39
N ILE A 14 21.82 7.36 48.40
CA ILE A 14 22.16 5.94 48.23
C ILE A 14 21.07 5.21 47.44
N SER A 15 19.79 5.54 47.60
CA SER A 15 18.72 4.98 46.77
C SER A 15 18.84 5.43 45.31
N MET A 16 19.21 6.69 45.03
CA MET A 16 19.48 7.13 43.66
C MET A 16 20.71 6.46 43.03
N GLN A 17 21.71 6.03 43.82
CA GLN A 17 22.85 5.26 43.31
C GLN A 17 22.57 3.76 43.14
N LEU A 18 21.64 3.18 43.90
CA LEU A 18 21.24 1.78 43.74
C LEU A 18 20.20 1.56 42.63
N PHE A 19 19.46 2.61 42.22
CA PHE A 19 18.61 2.60 41.03
C PHE A 19 19.31 3.14 39.77
N ALA A 20 20.52 3.67 39.88
CA ALA A 20 21.44 3.78 38.76
C ALA A 20 22.14 2.42 38.55
N GLN A 21 21.35 1.35 38.37
CA GLN A 21 21.86 0.29 37.51
C GLN A 21 22.06 0.97 36.16
N GLU A 22 23.32 1.07 35.76
CA GLU A 22 23.66 1.14 34.34
C GLU A 22 22.85 0.03 33.69
N TYR A 23 21.70 0.39 33.10
CA TYR A 23 21.28 -0.30 31.91
C TYR A 23 22.52 -0.19 31.04
N ASN A 24 23.23 -1.31 30.93
CA ASN A 24 23.95 -1.64 29.73
C ASN A 24 22.88 -1.60 28.63
N CYS A 25 22.51 -0.38 28.23
CA CYS A 25 22.08 -0.06 26.90
C CYS A 25 23.27 -0.56 26.09
N ILE A 26 23.21 -1.83 25.72
CA ILE A 26 23.85 -2.29 24.50
C ILE A 26 23.41 -1.21 23.53
N THR A 27 24.35 -0.36 23.15
CA THR A 27 24.18 0.59 22.07
C THR A 27 24.00 -0.30 20.86
N ALA A 28 22.76 -0.76 20.68
CA ALA A 28 22.36 -1.50 19.52
C ALA A 28 22.77 -0.61 18.36
N SER A 29 23.66 -1.11 17.50
CA SER A 29 23.99 -0.41 16.28
C SER A 29 22.73 -0.44 15.41
N ILE A 30 21.81 0.50 15.65
CA ILE A 30 20.89 0.96 14.65
C ILE A 30 21.79 1.60 13.62
N GLN A 31 22.13 0.83 12.59
CA GLN A 31 22.84 1.39 11.46
C GLN A 31 21.79 2.13 10.65
N GLU A 32 21.92 3.45 10.56
CA GLU A 32 21.23 4.21 9.52
C GLU A 32 21.72 3.65 8.17
N VAL A 33 20.86 2.84 7.52
CA VAL A 33 21.13 2.36 6.17
C VAL A 33 20.47 3.34 5.24
N ALA A 34 21.30 4.10 4.51
CA ALA A 34 20.83 5.06 3.52
C ALA A 34 19.73 4.44 2.67
N ALA A 35 18.57 5.09 2.64
CA ALA A 35 17.53 4.87 1.64
C ALA A 35 18.15 4.70 0.23
N GLN A 36 17.54 3.87 -0.62
CA GLN A 36 17.78 4.03 -2.05
C GLN A 36 17.25 5.43 -2.38
N SER A 37 18.13 6.36 -2.76
CA SER A 37 17.93 7.74 -2.30
C SER A 37 17.06 8.62 -3.19
N LYS A 38 16.55 8.14 -4.34
CA LYS A 38 15.83 8.95 -5.34
C LYS A 38 14.80 8.12 -6.11
N GLY A 39 13.87 8.78 -6.82
CA GLY A 39 13.00 8.12 -7.80
C GLY A 39 13.79 7.58 -9.00
N ARG A 40 13.25 6.64 -9.78
CA ARG A 40 13.99 5.90 -10.82
C ARG A 40 14.15 6.64 -12.14
N TRP A 41 13.06 7.21 -12.66
CA TRP A 41 13.04 7.96 -13.92
C TRP A 41 12.63 9.42 -13.76
N LEU A 42 11.96 9.76 -12.65
CA LEU A 42 11.75 11.14 -12.21
C LEU A 42 12.27 11.31 -10.78
N PRO A 43 12.66 12.53 -10.39
CA PRO A 43 13.13 12.78 -9.03
C PRO A 43 12.03 12.52 -8.00
N SER A 44 12.40 11.96 -6.85
CA SER A 44 11.49 11.81 -5.71
C SER A 44 11.49 13.04 -4.81
N GLU A 45 12.18 14.11 -5.18
CA GLU A 45 12.27 15.35 -4.43
C GLU A 45 12.33 16.56 -5.36
N GLY A 46 12.09 17.75 -4.83
CA GLY A 46 12.02 18.98 -5.62
C GLY A 46 10.62 19.22 -6.16
N THR A 47 10.49 19.95 -7.27
CA THR A 47 9.19 20.35 -7.83
C THR A 47 9.00 19.73 -9.21
N ILE A 48 7.92 18.98 -9.39
CA ILE A 48 7.45 18.53 -10.71
C ILE A 48 6.25 19.40 -11.06
N ASN A 49 6.33 20.05 -12.22
CA ASN A 49 5.23 20.83 -12.78
C ASN A 49 4.51 20.00 -13.84
N VAL A 50 3.24 19.66 -13.60
CA VAL A 50 2.47 18.73 -14.43
C VAL A 50 1.41 19.46 -15.26
N LEU A 51 1.14 18.96 -16.46
CA LEU A 51 -0.08 19.27 -17.21
C LEU A 51 -1.09 18.14 -17.03
N ILE A 52 -2.28 18.43 -16.47
CA ILE A 52 -3.38 17.47 -16.37
C ILE A 52 -4.43 17.80 -17.44
N VAL A 53 -4.64 16.88 -18.37
CA VAL A 53 -5.59 17.01 -19.48
C VAL A 53 -6.81 16.14 -19.23
N PHE A 54 -7.94 16.77 -18.95
CA PHE A 54 -9.24 16.13 -18.89
C PHE A 54 -9.82 16.04 -20.30
N ALA A 55 -9.75 14.84 -20.89
CA ALA A 55 -10.10 14.61 -22.27
C ALA A 55 -11.46 13.90 -22.42
N GLU A 56 -12.22 14.26 -23.45
CA GLU A 56 -13.41 13.52 -23.88
C GLU A 56 -13.46 13.39 -25.40
N PHE A 57 -14.11 12.34 -25.90
CA PHE A 57 -14.39 12.24 -27.33
C PHE A 57 -15.67 13.01 -27.69
N PRO A 58 -15.75 13.63 -28.88
CA PRO A 58 -16.96 14.33 -29.32
C PRO A 58 -18.17 13.38 -29.45
N ASP A 59 -17.93 12.11 -29.75
CA ASP A 59 -18.96 11.07 -29.84
C ASP A 59 -19.19 10.29 -28.53
N ASP A 60 -18.62 10.70 -27.39
CA ASP A 60 -18.87 10.08 -26.08
C ASP A 60 -20.35 10.27 -25.67
N ASN A 61 -21.16 9.22 -25.67
CA ASN A 61 -22.57 9.30 -25.29
C ASN A 61 -22.87 8.55 -23.98
N TYR A 62 -21.84 8.19 -23.20
CA TYR A 62 -22.02 7.53 -21.93
C TYR A 62 -22.43 8.53 -20.85
N ASP A 63 -23.57 8.28 -20.20
CA ASP A 63 -24.11 9.08 -19.09
C ASP A 63 -23.88 10.59 -19.27
N ILE A 64 -24.40 11.16 -20.36
CA ILE A 64 -24.08 12.52 -20.81
C ILE A 64 -24.40 13.62 -19.78
N ASN A 65 -25.28 13.32 -18.82
CA ASN A 65 -25.72 14.23 -17.76
C ASN A 65 -25.13 13.86 -16.39
N ASN A 66 -24.07 13.04 -16.36
CA ASN A 66 -23.42 12.66 -15.11
C ASN A 66 -23.00 13.91 -14.32
N THR A 67 -23.43 13.98 -13.06
CA THR A 67 -23.20 15.17 -12.23
C THR A 67 -21.73 15.43 -11.90
N ARG A 68 -20.86 14.41 -11.95
CA ARG A 68 -19.42 14.54 -11.75
C ARG A 68 -18.71 15.10 -12.99
N TRP A 69 -19.20 14.76 -14.20
CA TRP A 69 -18.66 15.24 -15.47
C TRP A 69 -19.71 15.19 -16.59
N VAL A 70 -20.40 16.33 -16.80
CA VAL A 70 -21.37 16.52 -17.89
C VAL A 70 -20.63 16.60 -19.23
N LYS A 71 -21.08 15.87 -20.26
CA LYS A 71 -20.47 15.88 -21.59
C LYS A 71 -20.32 17.32 -22.12
N GLY A 72 -19.19 17.62 -22.74
CA GLY A 72 -18.90 18.93 -23.34
C GLY A 72 -18.46 20.00 -22.33
N ASN A 73 -18.35 19.66 -21.05
CA ASN A 73 -17.88 20.56 -19.99
C ASN A 73 -16.68 19.97 -19.28
N ALA A 74 -15.93 20.80 -18.54
CA ALA A 74 -14.94 20.31 -17.60
C ALA A 74 -15.60 19.51 -16.45
N PRO A 75 -14.90 18.51 -15.86
CA PRO A 75 -15.38 17.83 -14.68
C PRO A 75 -15.54 18.81 -13.51
N GLN A 76 -16.53 18.58 -12.65
CA GLN A 76 -16.90 19.55 -11.59
C GLN A 76 -15.74 19.85 -10.63
N ASN A 77 -14.87 18.88 -10.43
CA ASN A 77 -13.71 18.90 -9.54
C ASN A 77 -12.38 19.15 -10.26
N MET A 78 -12.37 19.52 -11.55
CA MET A 78 -11.15 19.67 -12.35
C MET A 78 -10.07 20.48 -11.62
N ASN A 79 -10.43 21.65 -11.08
CA ASN A 79 -9.51 22.61 -10.45
C ASN A 79 -9.08 22.21 -9.02
N ASN A 80 -9.38 20.99 -8.57
CA ASN A 80 -8.99 20.48 -7.26
C ASN A 80 -7.99 19.32 -7.37
N TRP A 81 -7.53 18.99 -8.59
CA TRP A 81 -6.62 17.85 -8.81
C TRP A 81 -5.18 18.21 -8.52
N VAL A 82 -4.75 19.44 -8.82
CA VAL A 82 -3.40 19.90 -8.52
C VAL A 82 -3.41 21.40 -8.21
N ASP A 83 -2.58 21.84 -7.27
CA ASP A 83 -2.40 23.26 -7.03
C ASP A 83 -1.47 23.86 -8.09
N GLN A 84 -1.85 25.01 -8.66
CA GLN A 84 -1.02 25.74 -9.64
C GLN A 84 0.32 26.20 -9.08
N THR A 85 0.39 26.44 -7.78
CA THR A 85 1.61 26.87 -7.10
C THR A 85 1.76 26.13 -5.80
N TRP A 86 3.00 25.98 -5.36
CA TRP A 86 3.29 25.30 -4.12
C TRP A 86 2.75 26.07 -2.91
N SER A 87 2.11 25.34 -2.00
CA SER A 87 1.65 25.85 -0.71
C SER A 87 2.02 24.88 0.42
N SER A 88 2.34 25.41 1.60
CA SER A 88 2.49 24.59 2.81
C SER A 88 1.17 24.01 3.32
N THR A 89 0.04 24.53 2.83
CA THR A 89 -1.31 24.05 3.08
C THR A 89 -1.98 23.79 1.72
N PRO A 90 -1.60 22.70 1.03
CA PRO A 90 -2.14 22.40 -0.29
C PRO A 90 -3.64 22.08 -0.22
N THR A 91 -4.32 22.17 -1.37
CA THR A 91 -5.74 21.83 -1.46
C THR A 91 -5.96 20.38 -1.02
N GLN A 92 -6.69 20.18 0.08
CA GLN A 92 -6.91 18.84 0.63
C GLN A 92 -7.57 17.92 -0.41
N GLY A 93 -6.97 16.76 -0.63
CA GLY A 93 -7.42 15.76 -1.60
C GLY A 93 -6.84 15.93 -3.01
N SER A 94 -6.02 16.94 -3.27
CA SER A 94 -5.27 17.09 -4.53
C SER A 94 -4.02 16.20 -4.59
N LEU A 95 -3.45 16.02 -5.77
CA LEU A 95 -2.13 15.38 -5.96
C LEU A 95 -1.02 16.17 -5.26
N THR A 96 -1.15 17.50 -5.19
CA THR A 96 -0.23 18.35 -4.40
C THR A 96 -0.29 17.97 -2.92
N HIS A 97 -1.48 17.80 -2.36
CA HIS A 97 -1.66 17.33 -0.99
C HIS A 97 -1.10 15.92 -0.80
N TYR A 98 -1.36 15.01 -1.74
CA TYR A 98 -0.92 13.61 -1.67
C TYR A 98 0.60 13.51 -1.60
N PHE A 99 1.29 14.06 -2.60
CA PHE A 99 2.74 13.97 -2.67
C PHE A 99 3.41 14.81 -1.58
N ASN A 100 2.84 15.93 -1.15
CA ASN A 100 3.35 16.66 0.02
C ASN A 100 3.34 15.80 1.29
N GLU A 101 2.20 15.17 1.60
CA GLU A 101 2.07 14.37 2.83
C GLU A 101 2.91 13.10 2.78
N MET A 102 2.79 12.31 1.70
CA MET A 102 3.52 11.05 1.55
C MET A 102 5.04 11.25 1.49
N SER A 103 5.50 12.25 0.75
CA SER A 103 6.94 12.56 0.68
C SER A 103 7.48 13.28 1.91
N GLY A 104 6.59 13.76 2.77
CA GLY A 104 6.96 14.56 3.91
C GLY A 104 7.54 15.92 3.53
N ASN A 105 6.97 16.58 2.52
CA ASN A 105 7.38 17.85 1.93
C ASN A 105 8.71 17.78 1.14
N LYS A 106 9.07 16.60 0.61
CA LYS A 106 10.25 16.44 -0.26
C LYS A 106 9.90 16.60 -1.74
N LEU A 107 8.79 16.00 -2.17
CA LEU A 107 8.24 16.12 -3.51
C LEU A 107 7.09 17.11 -3.53
N ARG A 108 7.24 18.15 -4.33
CA ARG A 108 6.23 19.17 -4.61
C ARG A 108 5.62 18.88 -5.98
N PHE A 109 4.34 18.58 -6.00
CA PHE A 109 3.62 18.22 -7.21
C PHE A 109 2.63 19.34 -7.52
N VAL A 110 2.94 20.19 -8.49
CA VAL A 110 2.14 21.38 -8.85
C VAL A 110 1.83 21.33 -10.34
N GLY A 111 0.87 22.11 -10.84
CA GLY A 111 0.51 21.97 -12.25
C GLY A 111 -0.67 22.78 -12.73
N LYS A 112 -1.02 22.55 -13.98
CA LYS A 112 -2.20 23.16 -14.61
C LYS A 112 -3.18 22.08 -15.05
N GLU A 113 -4.46 22.36 -14.90
CA GLU A 113 -5.52 21.53 -15.47
C GLU A 113 -6.16 22.18 -16.70
N VAL A 114 -6.54 21.35 -17.67
CA VAL A 114 -7.28 21.78 -18.86
C VAL A 114 -8.29 20.73 -19.28
N HIS A 115 -9.46 21.16 -19.76
CA HIS A 115 -10.44 20.30 -20.41
C HIS A 115 -10.35 20.44 -21.93
N VAL A 116 -10.32 19.31 -22.64
CA VAL A 116 -10.24 19.28 -24.11
C VAL A 116 -11.20 18.23 -24.67
N VAL A 117 -11.93 18.60 -25.73
CA VAL A 117 -12.64 17.64 -26.58
C VAL A 117 -11.70 17.23 -27.70
N ALA A 118 -11.48 15.92 -27.87
CA ALA A 118 -10.63 15.39 -28.93
C ALA A 118 -11.08 15.89 -30.32
N PRO A 119 -10.16 16.16 -31.27
CA PRO A 119 -10.51 16.70 -32.59
C PRO A 119 -11.45 15.81 -33.42
N HIS A 120 -11.41 14.50 -33.18
CA HIS A 120 -12.13 13.50 -33.96
C HIS A 120 -12.88 12.49 -33.09
N THR A 121 -13.84 11.80 -33.70
CA THR A 121 -14.63 10.73 -33.05
C THR A 121 -13.80 9.47 -32.88
N ARG A 122 -14.22 8.58 -31.98
CA ARG A 122 -13.59 7.26 -31.79
C ARG A 122 -13.55 6.44 -33.08
N ASP A 123 -14.64 6.46 -33.85
CA ASP A 123 -14.71 5.74 -35.13
C ASP A 123 -13.73 6.31 -36.17
N TRP A 124 -13.54 7.63 -36.20
CA TRP A 124 -12.54 8.24 -37.08
C TRP A 124 -11.13 7.74 -36.76
N TYR A 125 -10.73 7.71 -35.49
CA TYR A 125 -9.40 7.23 -35.10
C TYR A 125 -9.21 5.74 -35.42
N LYS A 126 -10.26 4.92 -35.25
CA LYS A 126 -10.22 3.51 -35.65
C LYS A 126 -9.98 3.33 -37.14
N THR A 127 -10.55 4.20 -37.98
CA THR A 127 -10.37 4.14 -39.43
C THR A 127 -9.00 4.68 -39.88
N ASN A 128 -8.48 5.70 -39.22
CA ASN A 128 -7.31 6.44 -39.72
C ASN A 128 -5.97 6.00 -39.13
N TYR A 129 -5.96 5.29 -37.99
CA TYR A 129 -4.72 4.80 -37.37
C TYR A 129 -4.73 3.29 -37.16
N ALA A 130 -3.54 2.70 -37.19
CA ALA A 130 -3.32 1.31 -36.80
C ALA A 130 -3.60 1.12 -35.30
N VAL A 131 -4.12 -0.06 -34.91
CA VAL A 131 -4.53 -0.36 -33.52
C VAL A 131 -3.48 0.07 -32.49
N GLY A 132 -2.22 -0.31 -32.71
CA GLY A 132 -1.11 0.00 -31.78
C GLY A 132 -0.68 1.47 -31.73
N GLN A 133 -1.19 2.32 -32.60
CA GLN A 133 -0.80 3.74 -32.69
C GLN A 133 -1.95 4.70 -32.32
N ARG A 134 -3.17 4.20 -32.13
CA ARG A 134 -4.37 5.04 -31.94
C ARG A 134 -4.26 5.93 -30.71
N ARG A 135 -4.06 5.35 -29.52
CA ARG A 135 -3.93 6.11 -28.26
C ARG A 135 -2.87 7.21 -28.35
N GLY A 136 -1.69 6.88 -28.87
CA GLY A 136 -0.61 7.85 -29.07
C GLY A 136 -1.00 8.99 -30.00
N ASN A 137 -1.58 8.69 -31.16
CA ASN A 137 -1.97 9.74 -32.10
C ASN A 137 -3.13 10.61 -31.57
N ILE A 138 -4.10 10.01 -30.87
CA ILE A 138 -5.19 10.75 -30.22
C ILE A 138 -4.62 11.78 -29.23
N GLN A 139 -3.72 11.36 -28.35
CA GLN A 139 -3.12 12.24 -27.34
C GLN A 139 -2.19 13.27 -27.98
N LYS A 140 -1.47 12.90 -29.04
CA LYS A 140 -0.65 13.82 -29.84
C LYS A 140 -1.46 14.97 -30.43
N GLU A 141 -2.60 14.68 -31.07
CA GLU A 141 -3.42 15.73 -31.67
C GLU A 141 -3.92 16.73 -30.62
N ILE A 142 -4.29 16.26 -29.43
CA ILE A 142 -4.66 17.12 -28.29
C ILE A 142 -3.47 17.96 -27.82
N ILE A 143 -2.29 17.36 -27.65
CA ILE A 143 -1.07 18.08 -27.26
C ILE A 143 -0.74 19.17 -28.28
N GLN A 144 -0.81 18.87 -29.58
CA GLN A 144 -0.54 19.84 -30.66
C GLN A 144 -1.59 20.96 -30.72
N GLN A 145 -2.84 20.68 -30.35
CA GLN A 145 -3.87 21.70 -30.19
C GLN A 145 -3.53 22.65 -29.03
N LEU A 146 -3.05 22.12 -27.90
CA LEU A 146 -2.65 22.94 -26.74
C LEU A 146 -1.40 23.77 -27.04
N ASP A 147 -0.41 23.20 -27.73
CA ASP A 147 0.85 23.83 -28.17
C ASP A 147 0.63 25.10 -28.99
N ALA A 148 -0.50 25.22 -29.67
CA ALA A 148 -0.86 26.44 -30.40
C ALA A 148 -1.05 27.67 -29.47
N THR A 149 -1.25 27.46 -28.17
CA THR A 149 -1.59 28.52 -27.21
C THR A 149 -0.82 28.45 -25.89
N TRP A 150 -0.16 27.33 -25.60
CA TRP A 150 0.56 27.10 -24.34
C TRP A 150 2.04 26.91 -24.63
N ASP A 151 2.89 27.42 -23.75
CA ASP A 151 4.34 27.21 -23.78
C ASP A 151 4.66 25.98 -22.91
N PHE A 152 5.16 24.93 -23.54
CA PHE A 152 5.51 23.68 -22.85
C PHE A 152 6.81 23.79 -22.05
N ALA A 153 7.54 24.92 -22.14
CA ALA A 153 8.68 25.22 -21.26
C ALA A 153 8.38 25.09 -19.78
N GLU A 154 7.14 25.39 -19.39
CA GLU A 154 6.71 25.38 -18.00
C GLU A 154 6.74 23.97 -17.38
N PHE A 155 6.69 22.92 -18.21
CA PHE A 155 6.63 21.52 -17.79
C PHE A 155 7.95 20.77 -18.02
N ASP A 156 9.03 21.46 -18.39
CA ASP A 156 10.38 20.89 -18.65
C ASP A 156 11.35 21.50 -17.62
N ASN A 157 11.51 20.82 -16.48
CA ASN A 157 12.31 21.31 -15.36
C ASN A 157 13.46 20.39 -14.97
N TRP A 158 13.45 19.13 -15.40
CA TRP A 158 14.40 18.12 -14.97
C TRP A 158 15.12 17.45 -16.13
N ASP A 159 16.41 17.28 -15.95
CA ASP A 159 17.29 16.53 -16.82
C ASP A 159 17.54 15.14 -16.24
N TYR A 160 17.07 14.11 -16.96
CA TYR A 160 17.39 12.73 -16.63
C TYR A 160 18.84 12.41 -17.08
N VAL A 161 19.70 12.12 -16.11
CA VAL A 161 21.10 11.75 -16.39
C VAL A 161 21.27 10.24 -16.46
N ALA A 162 20.72 9.54 -15.48
CA ALA A 162 20.75 8.09 -15.35
C ALA A 162 19.72 7.66 -14.29
N ASP A 163 19.48 6.35 -14.16
CA ASP A 163 18.59 5.81 -13.12
C ASP A 163 18.96 6.44 -11.76
N TYR A 164 17.98 7.02 -11.09
CA TYR A 164 18.14 7.68 -9.79
C TYR A 164 19.01 8.95 -9.78
N THR A 165 19.38 9.52 -10.92
CA THR A 165 20.27 10.68 -11.03
C THR A 165 19.68 11.75 -11.94
N TYR A 166 19.55 12.98 -11.42
CA TYR A 166 18.87 14.09 -12.07
C TYR A 166 19.55 15.42 -11.80
N ASN A 167 19.41 16.36 -12.75
CA ASN A 167 19.70 17.76 -12.54
C ASN A 167 18.40 18.56 -12.60
N ASN A 168 18.22 19.55 -11.71
CA ASN A 168 17.08 20.47 -11.75
C ASN A 168 17.32 21.58 -12.77
N VAL A 169 17.41 21.19 -14.04
CA VAL A 169 17.53 22.07 -15.21
C VAL A 169 16.70 21.47 -16.36
N PRO A 170 16.11 22.30 -17.23
CA PRO A 170 15.40 21.82 -18.42
C PRO A 170 16.31 21.02 -19.37
N ASP A 171 15.80 19.95 -19.98
CA ASP A 171 16.52 19.07 -20.92
C ASP A 171 15.88 18.98 -22.31
N THR A 172 14.91 19.86 -22.60
CA THR A 172 14.06 19.90 -23.80
C THR A 172 12.95 18.86 -23.85
N TYR A 173 12.79 18.04 -22.82
CA TYR A 173 11.67 17.14 -22.69
C TYR A 173 10.72 17.57 -21.58
N VAL A 174 9.42 17.45 -21.86
CA VAL A 174 8.38 17.68 -20.86
C VAL A 174 8.47 16.58 -19.80
N ASP A 175 8.47 16.96 -18.52
CA ASP A 175 8.59 16.07 -17.38
C ASP A 175 7.36 15.16 -17.25
N MET A 176 6.14 15.72 -17.30
CA MET A 176 4.91 14.97 -17.04
C MET A 176 3.64 15.61 -17.61
N ILE A 177 2.85 14.80 -18.32
CA ILE A 177 1.47 15.07 -18.76
C ILE A 177 0.56 13.92 -18.31
N ILE A 178 -0.51 14.22 -17.60
CA ILE A 178 -1.50 13.23 -17.16
C ILE A 178 -2.79 13.42 -17.96
N PHE A 179 -3.14 12.45 -18.80
CA PHE A 179 -4.45 12.39 -19.44
C PHE A 179 -5.45 11.66 -18.55
N VAL A 180 -6.60 12.28 -18.31
CA VAL A 180 -7.75 11.68 -17.63
C VAL A 180 -8.94 11.71 -18.58
N TRP A 181 -9.33 10.54 -19.06
CA TRP A 181 -10.41 10.40 -20.05
C TRP A 181 -11.76 10.25 -19.37
N ARG A 182 -12.78 10.96 -19.87
CA ARG A 182 -14.16 10.89 -19.37
C ARG A 182 -14.71 9.45 -19.46
N ASN A 183 -14.72 8.92 -20.68
CA ASN A 183 -15.14 7.57 -21.04
C ASN A 183 -14.49 7.17 -22.38
N ILE A 184 -14.00 5.94 -22.50
CA ILE A 184 -13.51 5.39 -23.77
C ILE A 184 -14.61 4.65 -24.54
N ALA A 185 -15.35 3.74 -23.90
CA ALA A 185 -16.16 2.76 -24.63
C ALA A 185 -17.41 2.21 -23.89
N GLU A 186 -17.77 2.73 -22.72
CA GLU A 186 -18.90 2.20 -21.92
C GLU A 186 -20.28 2.34 -22.62
N ASP A 187 -20.40 3.26 -23.57
CA ASP A 187 -21.58 3.46 -24.43
C ASP A 187 -21.54 2.67 -25.75
N ARG A 188 -20.50 1.87 -25.98
CA ARG A 188 -20.26 1.19 -27.25
C ARG A 188 -20.74 -0.27 -27.20
N SER A 189 -21.26 -0.73 -28.32
CA SER A 189 -21.76 -2.11 -28.44
C SER A 189 -20.66 -3.15 -28.67
N ASP A 190 -19.49 -2.74 -29.19
CA ASP A 190 -18.34 -3.63 -29.36
C ASP A 190 -17.53 -3.68 -28.05
N PRO A 191 -17.51 -4.81 -27.33
CA PRO A 191 -16.74 -4.93 -26.09
C PRO A 191 -15.23 -4.76 -26.31
N ASN A 192 -14.75 -4.86 -27.55
CA ASN A 192 -13.34 -4.66 -27.88
C ASN A 192 -12.99 -3.21 -28.23
N ASP A 193 -13.95 -2.26 -28.24
CA ASP A 193 -13.66 -0.88 -28.65
C ASP A 193 -12.56 -0.24 -27.80
N LEU A 194 -12.52 -0.56 -26.51
CA LEU A 194 -11.49 -0.14 -25.58
C LEU A 194 -10.08 -0.65 -25.98
N THR A 195 -9.95 -1.92 -26.34
CA THR A 195 -8.70 -2.50 -26.88
C THR A 195 -8.37 -1.95 -28.26
N ASN A 196 -9.37 -1.80 -29.12
CA ASN A 196 -9.23 -1.30 -30.48
C ASN A 196 -8.71 0.13 -30.49
N LEU A 197 -9.09 0.97 -29.53
CA LEU A 197 -8.57 2.34 -29.39
C LEU A 197 -7.19 2.40 -28.71
N GLY A 198 -6.70 1.28 -28.15
CA GLY A 198 -5.42 1.21 -27.44
C GLY A 198 -5.48 1.62 -25.98
N PHE A 199 -6.66 1.56 -25.35
CA PHE A 199 -6.91 1.93 -23.94
C PHE A 199 -7.25 0.69 -23.08
N TYR A 200 -6.62 -0.45 -23.35
CA TYR A 200 -6.92 -1.71 -22.64
C TYR A 200 -6.63 -1.70 -21.14
N SER A 201 -5.89 -0.71 -20.66
CA SER A 201 -5.53 -0.46 -19.26
C SER A 201 -5.40 1.04 -19.00
N ASN A 202 -5.10 1.41 -17.76
CA ASN A 202 -4.37 2.64 -17.45
C ASN A 202 -2.87 2.41 -17.72
N TYR A 203 -2.11 3.47 -18.00
CA TYR A 203 -0.70 3.38 -18.38
C TYR A 203 0.14 4.52 -17.82
N GLY A 204 1.36 4.21 -17.42
CA GLY A 204 2.45 5.18 -17.22
C GLY A 204 3.09 5.65 -18.52
N ASP A 205 2.35 5.74 -19.64
CA ASP A 205 2.85 6.28 -20.92
C ASP A 205 1.74 6.97 -21.73
N LEU A 206 2.10 7.51 -22.90
CA LEU A 206 1.17 8.20 -23.82
C LEU A 206 0.92 7.44 -25.14
N GLY A 207 1.28 6.17 -25.25
CA GLY A 207 0.89 5.32 -26.39
C GLY A 207 1.96 5.05 -27.45
N ASP A 208 3.25 5.21 -27.12
CA ASP A 208 4.41 4.72 -27.88
C ASP A 208 4.34 4.95 -29.41
N ILE A 209 4.29 6.24 -29.79
CA ILE A 209 4.31 6.67 -31.20
C ILE A 209 5.58 7.47 -31.54
N GLY A 210 6.60 7.41 -30.68
CA GLY A 210 7.78 8.28 -30.71
C GLY A 210 7.55 9.64 -30.05
N ASP A 211 8.49 10.57 -30.23
CA ASP A 211 8.42 11.90 -29.62
C ASP A 211 7.39 12.80 -30.33
N ILE A 212 6.65 13.60 -29.56
CA ILE A 212 5.80 14.67 -30.06
C ILE A 212 6.55 16.00 -29.91
N ASN A 213 6.82 16.69 -31.01
CA ASN A 213 7.43 18.02 -30.96
C ASN A 213 6.39 19.07 -30.52
N VAL A 214 6.82 19.95 -29.61
CA VAL A 214 6.08 21.11 -29.10
C VAL A 214 6.99 22.35 -29.09
N ASP A 215 6.46 23.52 -28.81
CA ASP A 215 7.15 24.82 -28.81
C ASP A 215 7.94 25.06 -30.10
N ASN A 216 7.34 24.81 -31.26
CA ASN A 216 7.99 24.90 -32.58
C ASN A 216 9.25 24.01 -32.71
N ASN A 217 9.21 22.80 -32.16
CA ASN A 217 10.32 21.82 -32.10
C ASN A 217 11.48 22.21 -31.17
N GLN A 218 11.27 23.18 -30.27
CA GLN A 218 12.25 23.44 -29.20
C GLN A 218 12.18 22.39 -28.09
N ARG A 219 11.04 21.71 -27.97
CA ARG A 219 10.79 20.68 -26.96
C ARG A 219 10.06 19.47 -27.50
N LYS A 220 10.06 18.43 -26.67
CA LYS A 220 9.46 17.14 -26.98
C LYS A 220 8.67 16.57 -25.81
N VAL A 221 7.65 15.79 -26.13
CA VAL A 221 6.95 14.92 -25.20
C VAL A 221 7.30 13.47 -25.57
N ALA A 222 7.94 12.74 -24.66
CA ALA A 222 8.27 11.34 -24.85
C ALA A 222 7.03 10.47 -24.58
N THR A 223 6.59 9.67 -25.56
CA THR A 223 5.32 8.92 -25.43
C THR A 223 5.45 7.49 -24.93
N TRP A 224 6.69 7.01 -24.73
CA TRP A 224 6.99 5.63 -24.38
C TRP A 224 7.65 5.51 -23.01
N PHE A 225 7.25 4.49 -22.25
CA PHE A 225 7.75 4.17 -20.92
C PHE A 225 8.70 2.96 -20.91
N GLY A 226 9.82 3.08 -20.19
CA GLY A 226 10.66 1.92 -19.82
C GLY A 226 11.57 1.34 -20.91
N GLY A 227 11.91 2.09 -21.95
CA GLY A 227 12.62 1.59 -23.13
C GLY A 227 14.15 1.45 -23.07
N GLN A 228 14.71 0.48 -23.79
CA GLN A 228 16.15 0.46 -24.10
C GLN A 228 16.46 1.61 -25.07
N ASN A 229 17.23 2.60 -24.61
CA ASN A 229 17.78 3.74 -25.35
C ASN A 229 16.84 4.94 -25.58
N SER A 230 15.65 4.99 -24.98
CA SER A 230 14.82 6.21 -24.96
C SER A 230 15.12 7.01 -23.69
N ILE A 231 15.97 8.02 -23.82
CA ILE A 231 16.18 9.03 -22.79
C ILE A 231 15.49 10.31 -23.27
N PRO A 232 14.51 10.85 -22.51
CA PRO A 232 13.97 10.36 -21.23
C PRO A 232 12.95 9.20 -21.38
N PHE A 233 12.65 8.55 -20.26
CA PHE A 233 11.83 7.31 -20.16
C PHE A 233 10.30 7.54 -20.18
N GLY A 234 9.84 8.56 -20.92
CA GLY A 234 8.43 8.92 -21.05
C GLY A 234 8.08 10.23 -20.34
N SER A 235 6.97 10.84 -20.77
CA SER A 235 6.48 12.15 -20.32
C SER A 235 5.00 12.09 -19.93
N GLY A 236 4.43 10.93 -19.60
CA GLY A 236 3.01 10.95 -19.29
C GLY A 236 2.34 9.71 -18.73
N VAL A 237 1.10 9.94 -18.33
CA VAL A 237 0.17 8.98 -17.75
C VAL A 237 -1.13 9.02 -18.55
N THR A 238 -1.70 7.86 -18.83
CA THR A 238 -3.06 7.73 -19.39
C THR A 238 -3.98 7.05 -18.37
N VAL A 239 -4.98 7.77 -17.88
CA VAL A 239 -6.11 7.25 -17.11
C VAL A 239 -7.33 7.17 -18.04
N ARG A 240 -7.87 5.97 -18.25
CA ARG A 240 -8.82 5.72 -19.33
C ARG A 240 -10.27 6.08 -19.01
N ASN A 241 -10.72 5.98 -17.76
CA ASN A 241 -12.14 6.16 -17.44
C ASN A 241 -12.30 6.90 -16.12
N TYR A 242 -12.90 8.09 -16.16
CA TYR A 242 -13.22 8.88 -14.97
C TYR A 242 -14.54 8.46 -14.32
N LEU A 243 -15.51 8.03 -15.12
CA LEU A 243 -16.89 7.80 -14.67
C LEU A 243 -17.10 6.43 -14.02
N THR A 244 -16.32 5.42 -14.38
CA THR A 244 -16.52 4.02 -13.97
C THR A 244 -15.37 3.45 -13.14
N GLU A 245 -14.26 4.18 -12.99
CA GLU A 245 -13.11 3.78 -12.19
C GLU A 245 -12.70 4.93 -11.27
N ASP A 246 -11.79 4.67 -10.32
CA ASP A 246 -11.15 5.69 -9.48
C ASP A 246 -9.97 6.34 -10.23
N PRO A 247 -10.18 7.48 -10.90
CA PRO A 247 -9.17 8.05 -11.78
C PRO A 247 -8.00 8.64 -10.99
N PHE A 248 -8.24 9.08 -9.75
CA PHE A 248 -7.25 9.77 -8.94
C PHE A 248 -6.21 8.78 -8.43
N ARG A 249 -6.67 7.65 -7.89
CA ARG A 249 -5.78 6.55 -7.52
C ARG A 249 -5.02 6.01 -8.73
N ASN A 250 -5.68 5.89 -9.89
CA ASN A 250 -5.01 5.43 -11.10
C ASN A 250 -3.90 6.42 -11.54
N ALA A 251 -4.13 7.73 -11.46
CA ALA A 251 -3.09 8.72 -11.74
C ALA A 251 -1.88 8.59 -10.79
N ILE A 252 -2.11 8.39 -9.48
CA ILE A 252 -1.03 8.14 -8.51
C ILE A 252 -0.26 6.87 -8.89
N HIS A 253 -0.97 5.80 -9.21
CA HIS A 253 -0.40 4.51 -9.55
C HIS A 253 0.51 4.58 -10.77
N GLU A 254 -0.01 5.11 -11.88
CA GLU A 254 0.74 5.22 -13.12
C GLU A 254 1.89 6.22 -13.00
N PHE A 255 1.74 7.30 -12.22
CA PHE A 255 2.87 8.19 -11.93
C PHE A 255 3.94 7.51 -11.06
N ALA A 256 3.55 6.68 -10.11
CA ALA A 256 4.49 6.01 -9.22
C ALA A 256 5.42 5.03 -9.93
N HIS A 257 5.07 4.61 -11.14
CA HIS A 257 5.98 3.89 -12.02
C HIS A 257 7.25 4.72 -12.33
N TYR A 258 7.11 6.02 -12.58
CA TYR A 258 8.22 6.96 -12.78
C TYR A 258 9.15 7.07 -11.55
N LEU A 259 8.60 6.90 -10.36
CA LEU A 259 9.33 6.98 -9.11
C LEU A 259 9.97 5.66 -8.69
N ILE A 260 9.23 4.56 -8.73
CA ILE A 260 9.66 3.31 -8.08
C ILE A 260 10.32 2.35 -9.09
N GLY A 261 9.77 2.27 -10.30
CA GLY A 261 10.16 1.34 -11.34
C GLY A 261 8.96 0.74 -12.08
N GLY A 262 9.21 -0.31 -12.87
CA GLY A 262 8.20 -0.94 -13.72
C GLY A 262 7.27 -1.89 -12.95
N ASN A 263 6.65 -2.79 -13.70
CA ASN A 263 5.66 -3.72 -13.14
C ASN A 263 6.23 -4.68 -12.09
N ASP A 264 7.55 -4.84 -12.06
CA ASP A 264 8.24 -5.65 -11.08
C ASP A 264 8.03 -5.14 -9.64
N TYR A 265 7.83 -3.83 -9.44
CA TYR A 265 7.65 -3.21 -8.12
C TYR A 265 6.21 -3.14 -7.62
N HIS A 266 5.25 -3.78 -8.31
CA HIS A 266 3.88 -3.83 -7.82
C HIS A 266 3.83 -4.41 -6.40
N ASN A 267 3.00 -3.78 -5.57
CA ASN A 267 2.67 -4.37 -4.30
C ASN A 267 1.66 -5.50 -4.49
N GLY A 268 1.64 -6.42 -3.52
CA GLY A 268 0.71 -7.53 -3.44
C GLY A 268 -0.76 -7.13 -3.49
N PHE A 269 -1.59 -8.16 -3.54
CA PHE A 269 -3.02 -8.05 -3.50
C PHE A 269 -3.53 -7.67 -2.10
N GLY A 270 -4.63 -6.91 -2.01
CA GLY A 270 -5.28 -6.62 -0.72
C GLY A 270 -4.49 -5.66 0.18
N PHE A 271 -3.73 -4.75 -0.41
CA PHE A 271 -2.66 -4.01 0.25
C PHE A 271 -2.60 -2.55 -0.22
N TRP A 272 -2.08 -1.64 0.61
CA TRP A 272 -1.85 -0.24 0.22
C TRP A 272 -0.44 -0.01 -0.31
N GLY A 273 -0.33 1.06 -1.08
CA GLY A 273 0.91 1.55 -1.68
C GLY A 273 0.61 2.21 -3.02
N MET A 274 1.53 3.02 -3.52
CA MET A 274 1.32 3.68 -4.80
C MET A 274 1.25 2.68 -5.95
N LEU A 275 2.13 1.68 -5.95
CA LEU A 275 2.11 0.58 -6.94
C LEU A 275 1.28 -0.62 -6.50
N SER A 276 0.30 -0.45 -5.62
CA SER A 276 -0.58 -1.56 -5.24
C SER A 276 -1.32 -2.10 -6.46
N ALA A 277 -1.41 -3.42 -6.58
CA ALA A 277 -2.14 -4.05 -7.68
C ALA A 277 -3.67 -3.91 -7.48
N TRP A 278 -4.34 -4.95 -7.00
CA TRP A 278 -5.80 -4.99 -6.85
C TRP A 278 -6.21 -5.05 -5.37
N GLY A 279 -7.42 -4.57 -5.05
CA GLY A 279 -8.01 -4.67 -3.71
C GLY A 279 -7.38 -3.70 -2.70
N ILE A 280 -7.31 -2.42 -3.05
CA ILE A 280 -6.51 -1.43 -2.32
C ILE A 280 -7.29 -0.91 -1.12
N ARG A 281 -6.64 -0.91 0.04
CA ARG A 281 -7.30 -0.51 1.29
C ARG A 281 -7.18 0.97 1.63
N SER A 282 -6.22 1.66 1.05
CA SER A 282 -5.89 3.07 1.32
C SER A 282 -4.92 3.59 0.27
N TYR A 283 -4.86 4.90 0.09
CA TYR A 283 -3.97 5.54 -0.89
C TYR A 283 -2.55 5.75 -0.34
N VAL A 284 -2.28 5.42 0.92
CA VAL A 284 -0.99 5.67 1.57
C VAL A 284 0.16 4.95 0.87
N ALA A 285 1.28 5.66 0.66
CA ALA A 285 2.55 5.06 0.27
C ALA A 285 3.14 4.29 1.45
N ASN A 286 3.43 3.00 1.29
CA ASN A 286 3.92 2.15 2.38
C ASN A 286 5.40 2.46 2.75
N ALA A 287 5.88 1.95 3.88
CA ALA A 287 7.23 2.24 4.37
C ALA A 287 8.32 1.71 3.46
N PHE A 288 8.11 0.62 2.74
CA PHE A 288 9.07 0.20 1.72
C PHE A 288 9.19 1.24 0.62
N GLU A 289 8.07 1.70 0.06
CA GLU A 289 8.04 2.71 -1.00
C GLU A 289 8.65 4.03 -0.52
N ARG A 290 8.24 4.51 0.65
CA ARG A 290 8.78 5.75 1.22
C ARG A 290 10.26 5.63 1.56
N TYR A 291 10.71 4.47 2.06
CA TYR A 291 12.14 4.20 2.29
C TYR A 291 12.92 4.18 0.97
N ARG A 292 12.38 3.55 -0.07
CA ARG A 292 12.99 3.47 -1.41
C ARG A 292 13.03 4.81 -2.14
N LEU A 293 12.18 5.76 -1.79
CA LEU A 293 12.16 7.09 -2.40
C LEU A 293 12.90 8.13 -1.56
N GLY A 294 13.47 7.72 -0.43
CA GLY A 294 14.06 8.64 0.53
C GLY A 294 13.04 9.60 1.15
N TRP A 295 11.76 9.25 1.22
CA TRP A 295 10.68 10.07 1.80
C TRP A 295 10.58 9.97 3.31
N VAL A 296 11.05 8.87 3.88
CA VAL A 296 11.35 8.77 5.32
C VAL A 296 12.80 9.20 5.55
N ALA A 297 13.08 9.83 6.69
CA ALA A 297 14.44 10.18 7.06
C ALA A 297 15.15 8.95 7.63
N ASP A 298 16.47 8.88 7.51
CA ASP A 298 17.27 7.81 8.11
C ASP A 298 17.05 7.72 9.63
N SER A 299 16.82 8.86 10.29
CA SER A 299 16.53 8.95 11.73
C SER A 299 15.13 8.46 12.13
N THR A 300 14.21 8.27 11.18
CA THR A 300 12.83 7.82 11.44
C THR A 300 12.57 6.38 11.01
N THR A 301 13.50 5.78 10.25
CA THR A 301 13.46 4.36 9.91
C THR A 301 14.56 3.60 10.64
N TYR A 302 14.18 2.91 11.71
CA TYR A 302 15.13 2.17 12.53
C TYR A 302 15.47 0.84 11.86
N THR A 303 16.70 0.72 11.36
CA THR A 303 17.17 -0.54 10.80
C THR A 303 17.77 -1.43 11.89
N VAL A 304 17.21 -2.63 12.04
CA VAL A 304 17.68 -3.64 13.00
C VAL A 304 18.38 -4.76 12.23
N SER A 305 19.65 -5.01 12.57
CA SER A 305 20.51 -6.03 11.96
C SER A 305 20.58 -7.31 12.82
N ASN A 306 21.17 -8.38 12.26
CA ASN A 306 21.17 -9.74 12.80
C ASN A 306 22.07 -10.00 14.04
N SER A 307 22.42 -8.98 14.83
CA SER A 307 23.13 -9.20 16.09
C SER A 307 22.17 -9.69 17.17
N THR A 308 22.50 -10.80 17.84
CA THR A 308 21.68 -11.36 18.93
C THR A 308 21.43 -10.33 20.03
N GLN A 309 20.18 -9.91 20.20
CA GLN A 309 19.78 -8.90 21.18
C GLN A 309 18.27 -8.89 21.39
N THR A 310 17.84 -8.35 22.53
CA THR A 310 16.43 -7.97 22.74
C THR A 310 16.38 -6.46 22.97
N LEU A 311 15.64 -5.77 22.12
CA LEU A 311 15.41 -4.34 22.18
C LEU A 311 14.10 -4.10 22.90
N THR A 312 14.15 -3.77 24.18
CA THR A 312 12.94 -3.52 24.98
C THR A 312 12.44 -2.08 24.85
N GLY A 313 11.13 -1.88 25.03
CA GLY A 313 10.53 -0.55 25.16
C GLY A 313 10.61 0.33 23.91
N ARG A 314 10.65 -0.27 22.71
CA ARG A 314 10.67 0.46 21.45
C ARG A 314 9.30 1.03 21.14
N THR A 315 9.26 2.26 20.64
CA THR A 315 7.99 2.96 20.36
C THR A 315 7.78 3.14 18.86
N LEU A 316 6.52 3.13 18.43
CA LEU A 316 6.11 3.46 17.07
C LEU A 316 4.82 4.28 17.09
N SER A 317 4.92 5.55 16.70
CA SER A 317 3.79 6.44 16.45
C SER A 317 3.12 6.11 15.12
N ASP A 318 1.97 6.74 14.84
CA ASP A 318 1.35 6.71 13.52
C ASP A 318 2.37 6.97 12.39
N PHE A 319 2.34 6.13 11.37
CA PHE A 319 3.33 6.05 10.31
C PHE A 319 3.19 7.19 9.31
N VAL A 320 1.96 7.58 8.97
CA VAL A 320 1.75 8.62 7.96
C VAL A 320 2.17 9.98 8.51
N THR A 321 1.68 10.32 9.69
CA THR A 321 1.95 11.60 10.35
C THR A 321 3.31 11.64 11.04
N GLY A 322 3.68 10.57 11.75
CA GLY A 322 4.94 10.48 12.49
C GLY A 322 6.14 10.06 11.63
N LYS A 323 5.91 9.52 10.43
CA LYS A 323 6.94 9.11 9.45
C LYS A 323 7.94 8.07 9.99
N ASN A 324 7.55 7.34 11.03
CA ASN A 324 8.39 6.35 11.70
C ASN A 324 8.01 4.93 11.27
N ALA A 325 9.01 4.11 10.96
CA ALA A 325 8.85 2.68 10.69
C ALA A 325 10.07 1.90 11.22
N TYR A 326 9.91 0.60 11.46
CA TYR A 326 11.06 -0.28 11.70
C TYR A 326 11.33 -1.13 10.47
N ARG A 327 12.60 -1.26 10.10
CA ARG A 327 13.06 -2.18 9.05
C ARG A 327 13.91 -3.27 9.68
N LEU A 328 13.44 -4.51 9.61
CA LEU A 328 14.15 -5.69 10.09
C LEU A 328 14.87 -6.37 8.93
N VAL A 329 16.20 -6.44 9.00
CA VAL A 329 17.02 -6.98 7.91
C VAL A 329 17.20 -8.48 8.08
N ILE A 330 16.33 -9.25 7.42
CA ILE A 330 16.34 -10.72 7.48
C ILE A 330 17.54 -11.28 6.72
N ASN A 331 17.74 -10.81 5.48
CA ASN A 331 18.89 -11.16 4.67
C ASN A 331 19.17 -10.05 3.66
N THR A 332 20.39 -9.50 3.65
CA THR A 332 20.79 -8.46 2.69
C THR A 332 20.86 -8.99 1.26
N SER A 333 21.19 -10.28 1.07
CA SER A 333 21.23 -10.97 -0.22
C SER A 333 20.46 -12.29 -0.10
N PRO A 334 19.17 -12.32 -0.44
CA PRO A 334 18.60 -11.72 -1.65
C PRO A 334 17.64 -10.53 -1.40
N GLN A 335 17.95 -9.60 -0.50
CA GLN A 335 17.06 -8.48 -0.15
C GLN A 335 15.73 -8.91 0.49
N GLU A 336 15.83 -9.62 1.62
CA GLU A 336 14.68 -9.98 2.45
C GLU A 336 14.57 -9.06 3.68
N TYR A 337 13.43 -8.39 3.81
CA TYR A 337 13.16 -7.42 4.86
C TYR A 337 11.73 -7.55 5.39
N PHE A 338 11.54 -7.20 6.66
CA PHE A 338 10.24 -6.78 7.17
C PHE A 338 10.23 -5.28 7.43
N PHE A 339 9.13 -4.62 7.08
CA PHE A 339 8.80 -3.28 7.51
C PHE A 339 7.65 -3.34 8.50
N ILE A 340 7.71 -2.55 9.56
CA ILE A 340 6.69 -2.47 10.60
C ILE A 340 6.19 -1.03 10.65
N GLU A 341 4.89 -0.88 10.46
CA GLU A 341 4.18 0.39 10.40
C GLU A 341 3.06 0.41 11.45
N ASN A 342 2.79 1.57 12.04
CA ASN A 342 1.64 1.77 12.90
C ASN A 342 0.64 2.68 12.18
N HIS A 343 -0.60 2.25 12.04
CA HIS A 343 -1.67 3.06 11.46
C HIS A 343 -2.68 3.42 12.54
N GLN A 344 -3.03 4.72 12.63
CA GLN A 344 -4.03 5.24 13.56
C GLN A 344 -5.16 5.97 12.84
N LYS A 345 -5.24 5.87 11.51
CA LYS A 345 -6.24 6.55 10.66
C LYS A 345 -6.27 8.05 10.85
N THR A 346 -5.12 8.64 11.14
CA THR A 346 -5.02 10.08 11.38
C THR A 346 -4.85 10.86 10.07
N SER A 347 -4.34 10.20 9.03
CA SER A 347 -4.20 10.83 7.72
C SER A 347 -5.53 10.92 6.98
N TYR A 348 -5.66 11.97 6.17
CA TYR A 348 -6.75 12.11 5.21
C TYR A 348 -6.85 10.90 4.28
N TRP A 349 -5.72 10.35 3.82
CA TRP A 349 -5.65 9.30 2.80
C TRP A 349 -6.04 7.91 3.29
N GLU A 350 -6.15 7.72 4.61
CA GLU A 350 -6.63 6.47 5.22
C GLU A 350 -8.15 6.43 5.37
N ASN A 351 -8.84 7.56 5.15
CA ASN A 351 -10.27 7.68 5.39
C ASN A 351 -11.04 8.24 4.19
N ASN A 352 -10.35 8.70 3.15
CA ASN A 352 -10.96 9.42 2.03
C ASN A 352 -10.47 8.88 0.69
N ALA A 353 -11.39 8.78 -0.26
CA ALA A 353 -11.13 8.53 -1.68
C ALA A 353 -11.61 9.75 -2.46
N PRO A 354 -10.74 10.76 -2.72
CA PRO A 354 -11.13 11.94 -3.47
C PRO A 354 -11.81 11.58 -4.77
N PHE A 355 -12.92 12.26 -5.05
CA PHE A 355 -13.63 12.20 -6.33
C PHE A 355 -14.32 10.87 -6.69
N TRP A 356 -14.00 9.78 -5.99
CA TRP A 356 -14.65 8.46 -6.15
C TRP A 356 -15.69 8.17 -5.05
N GLY A 357 -15.47 8.68 -3.83
CA GLY A 357 -16.45 8.68 -2.74
C GLY A 357 -16.33 7.52 -1.76
N THR A 358 -15.73 6.39 -2.15
CA THR A 358 -15.47 5.25 -1.25
C THR A 358 -14.14 4.58 -1.58
N GLN A 359 -13.40 4.12 -0.57
CA GLN A 359 -12.26 3.22 -0.76
C GLN A 359 -12.77 1.78 -0.92
N ASP A 360 -12.04 0.95 -1.67
CA ASP A 360 -12.39 -0.47 -1.84
C ASP A 360 -12.26 -1.25 -0.52
N GLY A 361 -11.44 -0.80 0.41
CA GLY A 361 -11.22 -1.47 1.69
C GLY A 361 -11.06 -0.50 2.85
N SER A 362 -10.70 -1.05 4.02
CA SER A 362 -10.40 -0.23 5.19
C SER A 362 -9.09 -0.67 5.84
N VAL A 363 -8.32 0.31 6.30
CA VAL A 363 -7.20 0.09 7.22
C VAL A 363 -7.78 0.04 8.64
N GLU A 364 -7.17 -0.68 9.56
CA GLU A 364 -7.52 -0.74 10.99
C GLU A 364 -6.48 0.00 11.83
N ASN A 365 -6.82 0.32 13.08
CA ASN A 365 -5.81 0.85 13.98
C ASN A 365 -4.93 -0.30 14.49
N GLY A 366 -3.62 -0.19 14.31
CA GLY A 366 -2.69 -1.22 14.77
C GLY A 366 -1.36 -1.22 14.06
N ILE A 367 -0.57 -2.25 14.40
CA ILE A 367 0.72 -2.53 13.80
C ILE A 367 0.52 -3.44 12.59
N TYR A 368 1.14 -3.08 11.47
CA TYR A 368 1.15 -3.85 10.25
C TYR A 368 2.57 -4.28 9.90
N VAL A 369 2.67 -5.45 9.26
CA VAL A 369 3.94 -6.04 8.86
C VAL A 369 3.95 -6.23 7.36
N ILE A 370 4.95 -5.66 6.71
CA ILE A 370 5.16 -5.76 5.27
C ILE A 370 6.43 -6.55 5.01
N ARG A 371 6.33 -7.58 4.18
CA ARG A 371 7.44 -8.42 3.78
C ARG A 371 7.89 -8.06 2.37
N LYS A 372 9.19 -7.84 2.21
CA LYS A 372 9.87 -7.84 0.90
C LYS A 372 10.76 -9.06 0.83
N VAL A 373 10.67 -9.82 -0.27
CA VAL A 373 11.59 -10.94 -0.57
C VAL A 373 12.14 -10.77 -1.98
N GLY A 374 13.45 -10.96 -2.16
CA GLY A 374 14.04 -11.07 -3.49
C GLY A 374 14.11 -9.75 -4.26
N THR A 375 14.70 -9.83 -5.45
CA THR A 375 14.51 -8.81 -6.48
C THR A 375 13.08 -8.89 -7.00
N PRO A 376 12.37 -7.77 -7.14
CA PRO A 376 11.05 -7.77 -7.74
C PRO A 376 11.05 -8.40 -9.14
N ASN A 377 10.01 -9.15 -9.48
CA ASN A 377 9.84 -9.82 -10.78
C ASN A 377 8.37 -9.75 -11.20
N GLN A 378 8.11 -9.13 -12.35
CA GLN A 378 6.76 -8.93 -12.89
C GLN A 378 5.99 -10.25 -13.16
N PHE A 379 6.70 -11.36 -13.39
CA PHE A 379 6.09 -12.66 -13.67
C PHE A 379 5.95 -13.54 -12.42
N ASN A 380 6.44 -13.08 -11.28
CA ASN A 380 6.39 -13.85 -10.04
C ASN A 380 5.77 -13.01 -8.91
N PRO A 381 4.43 -13.11 -8.71
CA PRO A 381 3.73 -12.41 -7.63
C PRO A 381 4.26 -12.73 -6.22
N SER A 382 4.97 -13.85 -6.04
CA SER A 382 5.62 -14.16 -4.76
C SER A 382 6.84 -13.29 -4.43
N SER A 383 7.34 -12.50 -5.40
CA SER A 383 8.41 -11.51 -5.22
C SER A 383 7.91 -10.10 -4.93
N TRP A 384 6.59 -9.89 -5.03
CA TRP A 384 5.93 -8.63 -4.71
C TRP A 384 5.96 -8.38 -3.20
N LEU A 385 5.69 -7.13 -2.81
CA LEU A 385 5.52 -6.79 -1.40
C LEU A 385 4.26 -7.47 -0.85
N GLN A 386 4.35 -8.03 0.36
CA GLN A 386 3.25 -8.75 0.98
C GLN A 386 2.89 -8.09 2.30
N LEU A 387 1.61 -7.81 2.51
CA LEU A 387 1.08 -7.58 3.85
C LEU A 387 0.99 -8.93 4.56
N ILE A 388 1.38 -8.97 5.83
CA ILE A 388 1.18 -10.13 6.71
C ILE A 388 0.04 -9.79 7.68
N PRO A 389 -1.19 -10.23 7.41
CA PRO A 389 -2.34 -10.06 8.29
C PRO A 389 -2.10 -10.69 9.67
N ALA A 390 -2.58 -10.00 10.70
CA ALA A 390 -2.46 -10.43 12.09
C ALA A 390 -3.38 -11.59 12.46
N ASP A 391 -4.42 -11.90 11.68
CA ASP A 391 -5.35 -13.00 11.92
C ASP A 391 -4.66 -14.38 11.95
N GLY A 392 -3.66 -14.56 11.09
CA GLY A 392 -2.87 -15.77 10.98
C GLY A 392 -2.99 -16.45 9.63
N ARG A 393 -2.47 -17.66 9.58
CA ARG A 393 -2.55 -18.55 8.42
C ARG A 393 -3.48 -19.69 8.75
N PHE A 394 -4.33 -20.04 7.80
CA PHE A 394 -5.32 -21.12 7.95
C PHE A 394 -5.23 -22.10 6.79
N ASN A 395 -5.66 -23.34 7.06
CA ASN A 395 -6.08 -24.22 5.98
C ASN A 395 -7.37 -23.68 5.38
N TRP A 396 -7.50 -23.73 4.07
CA TRP A 396 -8.70 -23.30 3.36
C TRP A 396 -9.23 -24.46 2.51
N ALA A 397 -10.54 -24.63 2.50
CA ALA A 397 -11.21 -25.63 1.69
C ALA A 397 -12.26 -24.97 0.78
N VAL A 398 -12.53 -25.57 -0.37
CA VAL A 398 -13.60 -25.18 -1.28
C VAL A 398 -14.43 -26.42 -1.59
N ASN A 399 -15.67 -26.43 -1.12
CA ASN A 399 -16.63 -27.52 -1.25
C ASN A 399 -17.88 -27.13 -2.05
N GLN A 400 -18.02 -25.85 -2.38
CA GLN A 400 -19.11 -25.32 -3.19
C GLN A 400 -18.63 -24.08 -3.97
N SER A 401 -19.50 -23.62 -4.86
CA SER A 401 -19.27 -22.44 -5.69
C SER A 401 -20.57 -21.67 -5.87
N SER A 402 -20.47 -20.35 -6.08
CA SER A 402 -21.62 -19.48 -6.27
C SER A 402 -21.22 -18.27 -7.12
N THR A 403 -22.22 -17.56 -7.65
CA THR A 403 -21.98 -16.29 -8.36
C THR A 403 -22.07 -15.15 -7.36
N LEU A 404 -21.37 -14.05 -7.63
CA LEU A 404 -21.65 -12.80 -6.91
C LEU A 404 -23.05 -12.28 -7.29
N PRO A 405 -23.72 -11.52 -6.41
CA PRO A 405 -24.96 -10.83 -6.76
C PRO A 405 -24.79 -10.00 -8.05
N GLY A 406 -25.58 -10.31 -9.09
CA GLY A 406 -25.51 -9.64 -10.39
C GLY A 406 -24.40 -10.12 -11.33
N GLY A 407 -23.52 -11.03 -10.89
CA GLY A 407 -22.49 -11.64 -11.71
C GLY A 407 -22.95 -12.96 -12.36
N THR A 408 -22.31 -13.32 -13.48
CA THR A 408 -22.50 -14.62 -14.14
C THR A 408 -21.38 -15.62 -13.84
N ASP A 409 -20.23 -15.12 -13.39
CA ASP A 409 -19.06 -15.93 -13.16
C ASP A 409 -19.18 -16.72 -11.87
N LEU A 410 -18.91 -18.02 -11.98
CA LEU A 410 -18.92 -18.94 -10.86
C LEU A 410 -17.61 -18.81 -10.08
N LEU A 411 -17.70 -18.49 -8.79
CA LEU A 411 -16.56 -18.26 -7.91
C LEU A 411 -16.51 -19.32 -6.79
N PRO A 412 -15.31 -19.67 -6.31
CA PRO A 412 -15.17 -20.59 -5.19
C PRO A 412 -15.73 -19.97 -3.90
N VAL A 413 -16.41 -20.78 -3.10
CA VAL A 413 -16.83 -20.41 -1.75
C VAL A 413 -15.84 -21.03 -0.76
N PHE A 414 -15.07 -20.18 -0.10
CA PHE A 414 -14.02 -20.62 0.81
C PHE A 414 -14.54 -20.92 2.21
N LYS A 415 -14.06 -22.02 2.77
CA LYS A 415 -14.26 -22.40 4.17
C LYS A 415 -12.94 -22.33 4.90
N GLN A 416 -12.87 -21.49 5.93
CA GLN A 416 -11.72 -21.45 6.83
C GLN A 416 -11.66 -22.73 7.68
N GLY A 417 -10.51 -23.38 7.66
CA GLY A 417 -10.21 -24.60 8.40
C GLY A 417 -9.40 -24.33 9.66
N THR A 418 -8.58 -25.32 10.04
CA THR A 418 -7.70 -25.20 11.21
C THR A 418 -6.55 -24.21 10.95
N PRO A 419 -6.02 -23.55 12.00
CA PRO A 419 -4.86 -22.69 11.90
C PRO A 419 -3.68 -23.52 11.46
N ASN A 420 -2.91 -22.98 10.52
CA ASN A 420 -1.75 -23.64 9.96
C ASN A 420 -0.66 -22.60 9.70
N ARG A 421 0.13 -22.34 10.74
CA ARG A 421 1.18 -21.31 10.68
C ARG A 421 2.23 -21.59 9.61
N THR A 422 2.50 -22.84 9.27
CA THR A 422 3.61 -23.24 8.38
C THR A 422 3.22 -23.30 6.91
N SER A 423 2.08 -23.93 6.59
CA SER A 423 1.64 -24.16 5.21
C SER A 423 0.25 -23.61 4.88
N GLY A 424 -0.41 -22.92 5.80
CA GLY A 424 -1.68 -22.24 5.54
C GLY A 424 -1.55 -21.00 4.67
N TYR A 425 -2.66 -20.35 4.38
CA TYR A 425 -2.71 -19.08 3.64
C TYR A 425 -3.35 -18.00 4.50
N HIS A 426 -2.91 -16.77 4.31
CA HIS A 426 -3.62 -15.59 4.78
C HIS A 426 -4.87 -15.39 3.91
N ASP A 427 -5.86 -14.72 4.45
CA ASP A 427 -7.13 -14.43 3.77
C ASP A 427 -6.99 -13.38 2.64
N ASN A 428 -5.91 -12.60 2.65
CA ASN A 428 -5.54 -11.64 1.61
C ASN A 428 -4.64 -12.22 0.49
N MET A 429 -4.47 -13.55 0.42
CA MET A 429 -3.64 -14.21 -0.59
C MET A 429 -4.46 -14.84 -1.72
N TRP A 430 -3.77 -15.22 -2.79
CA TRP A 430 -4.30 -16.14 -3.80
C TRP A 430 -4.22 -17.57 -3.23
N ILE A 431 -5.38 -18.14 -2.90
CA ILE A 431 -5.46 -19.42 -2.20
C ILE A 431 -5.61 -20.54 -3.22
N PRO A 432 -4.71 -21.53 -3.25
CA PRO A 432 -4.88 -22.69 -4.10
C PRO A 432 -5.95 -23.61 -3.52
N PHE A 433 -6.81 -24.09 -4.40
CA PHE A 433 -7.87 -25.04 -4.09
C PHE A 433 -8.12 -25.99 -5.27
N SER A 434 -8.97 -26.98 -5.06
CA SER A 434 -9.49 -27.87 -6.11
C SER A 434 -10.99 -28.04 -5.94
N HIS A 435 -11.78 -27.54 -6.90
CA HIS A 435 -13.23 -27.67 -6.89
C HIS A 435 -13.81 -27.53 -8.31
N GLY A 436 -14.39 -28.62 -8.83
CA GLY A 436 -15.00 -28.62 -10.16
C GLY A 436 -14.01 -28.21 -11.26
N SER A 437 -14.47 -27.35 -12.17
CA SER A 437 -13.67 -26.76 -13.27
C SER A 437 -13.21 -25.33 -13.00
N LEU A 438 -13.28 -24.87 -11.74
CA LEU A 438 -12.90 -23.51 -11.39
C LEU A 438 -11.39 -23.28 -11.53
N TYR A 439 -11.03 -22.07 -11.95
CA TYR A 439 -9.64 -21.64 -11.99
C TYR A 439 -9.07 -21.51 -10.58
N SER A 440 -7.83 -21.97 -10.40
CA SER A 440 -7.10 -21.97 -9.14
C SER A 440 -5.66 -21.51 -9.39
N PRO A 441 -5.05 -20.70 -8.51
CA PRO A 441 -5.60 -20.15 -7.26
C PRO A 441 -6.58 -18.98 -7.49
N GLN A 442 -7.34 -18.58 -6.44
CA GLN A 442 -8.22 -17.40 -6.43
C GLN A 442 -8.17 -16.67 -5.09
N PRO A 443 -8.46 -15.36 -5.05
CA PRO A 443 -8.70 -14.64 -3.81
C PRO A 443 -10.11 -14.93 -3.26
N ILE A 444 -10.31 -14.66 -1.97
CA ILE A 444 -11.59 -14.87 -1.29
C ILE A 444 -12.57 -13.75 -1.64
N HIS A 445 -13.63 -14.10 -2.38
CA HIS A 445 -14.79 -13.24 -2.61
C HIS A 445 -16.05 -13.74 -1.88
N LEU A 446 -16.10 -15.04 -1.62
CA LEU A 446 -17.22 -15.73 -1.01
C LEU A 446 -16.72 -16.66 0.09
N THR A 447 -17.39 -16.66 1.24
CA THR A 447 -17.15 -17.59 2.34
C THR A 447 -18.39 -18.40 2.71
N GLU A 448 -18.21 -19.46 3.50
CA GLU A 448 -19.34 -20.15 4.14
C GLU A 448 -19.78 -19.45 5.43
N ASN A 449 -21.07 -19.13 5.55
CA ASN A 449 -21.65 -18.69 6.82
C ASN A 449 -21.82 -19.87 7.80
N ALA A 450 -22.30 -19.59 9.02
CA ALA A 450 -22.49 -20.60 10.07
C ALA A 450 -23.47 -21.74 9.69
N SER A 451 -24.35 -21.53 8.71
CA SER A 451 -25.28 -22.53 8.17
C SER A 451 -24.73 -23.23 6.92
N GLY A 452 -23.48 -22.96 6.54
CA GLY A 452 -22.83 -23.51 5.35
C GLY A 452 -23.32 -22.90 4.03
N GLN A 453 -24.03 -21.77 4.06
CA GLN A 453 -24.47 -21.08 2.84
C GLN A 453 -23.41 -20.09 2.36
N PRO A 454 -23.26 -19.89 1.03
CA PRO A 454 -22.40 -18.86 0.48
C PRO A 454 -22.79 -17.47 0.99
N GLN A 455 -21.81 -16.66 1.37
CA GLN A 455 -21.97 -15.24 1.69
C GLN A 455 -20.87 -14.43 0.99
N VAL A 456 -21.20 -13.21 0.55
CA VAL A 456 -20.21 -12.26 0.02
C VAL A 456 -19.32 -11.82 1.16
N ASP A 457 -18.03 -12.04 1.00
CA ASP A 457 -17.00 -11.77 2.01
C ASP A 457 -15.67 -11.56 1.29
N ILE A 458 -15.43 -10.31 0.91
CA ILE A 458 -14.27 -9.90 0.11
C ILE A 458 -13.07 -9.64 1.04
N ARG A 459 -12.51 -10.70 1.61
CA ARG A 459 -11.52 -10.63 2.71
C ARG A 459 -10.29 -9.78 2.42
N PHE A 460 -9.85 -9.76 1.17
CA PHE A 460 -8.65 -9.03 0.80
C PHE A 460 -8.78 -7.51 0.92
N GLN A 461 -10.01 -6.97 0.98
CA GLN A 461 -10.27 -5.55 1.28
C GLN A 461 -10.05 -5.19 2.77
N GLY A 462 -9.82 -6.21 3.61
CA GLY A 462 -9.63 -6.09 5.05
C GLY A 462 -10.87 -6.50 5.82
N ASP A 463 -10.67 -7.29 6.88
CA ASP A 463 -11.75 -7.93 7.64
C ASP A 463 -11.90 -7.39 9.07
N GLY A 464 -11.12 -6.38 9.46
CA GLY A 464 -11.11 -5.84 10.81
C GLY A 464 -10.12 -6.55 11.75
N ASN A 465 -9.37 -7.54 11.27
CA ASN A 465 -8.42 -8.34 12.04
C ASN A 465 -7.01 -8.40 11.46
N ASP A 466 -6.70 -7.58 10.45
CA ASP A 466 -5.41 -7.62 9.79
C ASP A 466 -4.29 -6.95 10.59
N ALA A 467 -4.62 -6.09 11.57
CA ALA A 467 -3.62 -5.35 12.36
C ALA A 467 -3.30 -6.01 13.70
N PHE A 468 -2.01 -6.09 14.04
CA PHE A 468 -1.53 -6.50 15.36
C PHE A 468 -1.82 -5.39 16.39
N ARG A 469 -2.37 -5.75 17.54
CA ARG A 469 -2.81 -4.78 18.57
C ARG A 469 -2.97 -5.43 19.94
N ILE A 470 -2.93 -4.60 20.99
CA ILE A 470 -3.24 -5.03 22.36
C ILE A 470 -4.66 -5.61 22.40
N GLY A 471 -4.81 -6.77 23.04
CA GLY A 471 -6.10 -7.48 23.15
C GLY A 471 -6.49 -8.31 21.92
N TYR A 472 -5.66 -8.34 20.88
CA TYR A 472 -5.81 -9.25 19.74
C TYR A 472 -4.55 -10.10 19.56
N ASN A 473 -3.89 -10.05 18.40
CA ASN A 473 -2.58 -10.65 18.19
C ASN A 473 -1.48 -9.62 18.46
N GLN A 474 -0.65 -9.91 19.47
CA GLN A 474 0.41 -9.01 19.94
C GLN A 474 1.82 -9.48 19.56
N VAL A 475 1.95 -10.71 19.07
CA VAL A 475 3.24 -11.38 18.86
C VAL A 475 3.40 -11.80 17.41
N PHE A 476 4.56 -11.47 16.84
CA PHE A 476 4.99 -11.94 15.53
C PHE A 476 6.39 -12.55 15.66
N SER A 477 6.51 -13.85 15.41
CA SER A 477 7.74 -14.62 15.60
C SER A 477 7.76 -15.85 14.68
N PRO A 478 8.85 -16.64 14.68
CA PRO A 478 8.89 -17.90 13.94
C PRO A 478 7.92 -18.95 14.45
N TRP A 479 7.40 -18.79 15.68
CA TRP A 479 6.55 -19.77 16.35
C TRP A 479 5.08 -19.33 16.48
N SER A 480 4.78 -18.03 16.34
CA SER A 480 3.41 -17.50 16.39
C SER A 480 2.57 -17.87 15.16
N ASN A 481 1.28 -17.51 15.17
CA ASN A 481 0.42 -17.45 13.98
C ASN A 481 -0.26 -16.07 13.88
N PRO A 482 0.06 -15.23 12.87
CA PRO A 482 0.93 -15.49 11.74
C PRO A 482 2.40 -15.64 12.15
N ASN A 483 3.18 -16.35 11.33
CA ASN A 483 4.61 -16.51 11.58
C ASN A 483 5.45 -15.73 10.57
N ASN A 484 6.74 -15.59 10.88
CA ASN A 484 7.69 -14.90 10.02
C ASN A 484 8.70 -15.84 9.35
N GLN A 485 8.35 -17.12 9.17
CA GLN A 485 9.24 -18.12 8.59
C GLN A 485 9.45 -17.87 7.07
N ARG A 486 10.56 -18.37 6.54
CA ARG A 486 10.83 -18.43 5.09
C ARG A 486 10.15 -19.65 4.48
N ALA A 487 10.21 -19.73 3.15
CA ALA A 487 9.87 -20.95 2.43
C ALA A 487 10.56 -22.18 3.05
N ALA A 488 9.89 -23.34 3.01
CA ALA A 488 10.32 -24.57 3.68
C ALA A 488 10.42 -24.47 5.22
N ASN A 489 9.67 -23.57 5.85
CA ASN A 489 9.55 -23.43 7.32
C ASN A 489 10.86 -23.06 8.03
N GLN A 490 11.80 -22.43 7.33
CA GLN A 490 13.04 -21.95 7.95
C GLN A 490 12.73 -20.77 8.87
N THR A 491 13.22 -20.81 10.10
CA THR A 491 13.05 -19.71 11.05
C THR A 491 13.79 -18.46 10.57
N THR A 492 13.22 -17.29 10.84
CA THR A 492 13.96 -16.03 10.72
C THR A 492 14.45 -15.59 12.10
N PRO A 493 15.48 -14.73 12.16
CA PRO A 493 16.05 -14.37 13.45
C PRO A 493 15.21 -13.37 14.23
N PHE A 494 14.13 -12.82 13.67
CA PHE A 494 13.42 -11.72 14.30
C PHE A 494 12.12 -12.14 14.98
N GLY A 495 11.62 -11.30 15.86
CA GLY A 495 10.23 -11.28 16.29
C GLY A 495 9.92 -9.96 16.99
N PHE A 496 8.65 -9.67 17.23
CA PHE A 496 8.25 -8.59 18.12
C PHE A 496 7.08 -8.99 19.01
N GLU A 497 6.95 -8.26 20.11
CA GLU A 497 5.81 -8.35 21.04
C GLU A 497 5.35 -6.94 21.40
N ILE A 498 4.07 -6.65 21.18
CA ILE A 498 3.42 -5.42 21.62
C ILE A 498 3.15 -5.51 23.13
N THR A 499 3.72 -4.58 23.89
CA THR A 499 3.67 -4.56 25.35
C THR A 499 2.78 -3.46 25.91
N ASN A 500 2.56 -2.38 25.16
CA ASN A 500 1.69 -1.28 25.58
C ASN A 500 1.14 -0.50 24.38
N PHE A 501 0.03 0.21 24.60
CA PHE A 501 -0.50 1.20 23.69
C PHE A 501 -1.02 2.40 24.47
N SER A 502 -0.56 3.61 24.12
CA SER A 502 -1.00 4.83 24.76
C SER A 502 -0.92 6.00 23.78
N ASN A 503 -1.99 6.80 23.70
CA ASN A 503 -2.05 8.02 22.87
C ASN A 503 -1.65 7.81 21.40
N GLY A 504 -2.09 6.71 20.78
CA GLY A 504 -1.76 6.41 19.38
C GLY A 504 -0.35 5.85 19.15
N VAL A 505 0.43 5.63 20.22
CA VAL A 505 1.79 5.11 20.16
C VAL A 505 1.84 3.71 20.75
N TYR A 506 2.33 2.74 19.97
CA TYR A 506 2.62 1.40 20.46
C TYR A 506 4.00 1.33 21.08
N THR A 507 4.13 0.54 22.15
CA THR A 507 5.40 0.10 22.72
C THR A 507 5.55 -1.39 22.47
N PHE A 508 6.73 -1.84 22.05
CA PHE A 508 7.03 -3.24 21.79
C PHE A 508 8.48 -3.60 22.10
N ASN A 509 8.69 -4.89 22.30
CA ASN A 509 10.01 -5.49 22.33
C ASN A 509 10.33 -6.05 20.93
N ILE A 510 11.54 -5.84 20.44
CA ILE A 510 12.05 -6.47 19.21
C ILE A 510 13.10 -7.50 19.61
N TYR A 511 12.91 -8.72 19.15
CA TYR A 511 13.80 -9.84 19.43
C TYR A 511 14.64 -10.14 18.19
N VAL A 512 15.95 -10.32 18.36
CA VAL A 512 16.89 -10.70 17.30
C VAL A 512 17.71 -11.87 17.78
N ASN A 513 17.58 -13.03 17.14
CA ASN A 513 18.02 -14.35 17.58
C ASN A 513 17.52 -14.75 18.98
N THR A 514 16.56 -14.02 19.55
CA THR A 514 15.97 -14.24 20.88
C THR A 514 14.45 -14.30 20.83
N ALA A 515 13.86 -14.49 19.64
CA ALA A 515 12.41 -14.47 19.46
C ALA A 515 11.67 -15.58 20.23
N ILE A 516 12.41 -16.57 20.75
CA ILE A 516 11.90 -17.61 21.65
C ILE A 516 11.53 -17.07 23.04
N ASN A 517 12.00 -15.86 23.37
CA ASN A 517 11.71 -15.17 24.62
C ASN A 517 10.51 -14.24 24.51
N ALA A 518 9.86 -14.15 23.33
CA ALA A 518 8.60 -13.43 23.19
C ALA A 518 7.51 -14.23 23.91
N SER A 519 6.51 -13.54 24.47
CA SER A 519 5.33 -14.24 25.00
C SER A 519 4.69 -15.14 23.93
N PRO A 520 3.99 -16.22 24.33
CA PRO A 520 3.15 -16.98 23.42
C PRO A 520 2.16 -16.11 22.66
N SER A 521 1.90 -16.43 21.39
CA SER A 521 0.85 -15.75 20.63
C SER A 521 -0.54 -16.15 21.13
N LYS A 522 -1.56 -15.35 20.79
CA LYS A 522 -2.92 -15.61 21.25
C LYS A 522 -3.39 -16.99 20.73
N PRO A 523 -4.16 -17.76 21.53
CA PRO A 523 -4.81 -18.97 21.05
C PRO A 523 -5.71 -18.70 19.85
N GLN A 524 -5.67 -19.58 18.85
CA GLN A 524 -6.44 -19.42 17.61
C GLN A 524 -7.78 -20.15 17.69
N ASN A 525 -8.77 -19.67 16.92
CA ASN A 525 -10.12 -20.24 16.87
C ASN A 525 -10.76 -20.44 18.26
N PHE A 526 -10.62 -19.47 19.17
CA PHE A 526 -11.31 -19.52 20.45
C PHE A 526 -12.83 -19.57 20.25
N ARG A 527 -13.48 -20.56 20.87
CA ARG A 527 -14.92 -20.83 20.77
C ARG A 527 -15.49 -20.94 22.17
N PHE A 528 -16.59 -20.24 22.38
CA PHE A 528 -17.42 -20.32 23.57
C PHE A 528 -18.74 -20.98 23.20
N THR A 529 -19.10 -22.06 23.89
CA THR A 529 -20.43 -22.66 23.78
C THR A 529 -21.02 -22.85 25.16
N TYR A 530 -22.34 -22.75 25.28
CA TYR A 530 -23.04 -23.03 26.52
C TYR A 530 -24.36 -23.72 26.18
N SER A 531 -24.54 -24.94 26.68
CA SER A 531 -25.84 -25.63 26.66
C SER A 531 -26.58 -25.46 27.99
N ASN A 532 -25.84 -25.16 29.05
CA ASN A 532 -26.32 -24.76 30.37
C ASN A 532 -25.52 -23.50 30.76
N PRO A 533 -26.17 -22.39 31.17
CA PRO A 533 -25.49 -21.17 31.63
C PRO A 533 -24.42 -21.42 32.70
N ASP A 534 -24.58 -22.47 33.51
CA ASP A 534 -23.66 -22.83 34.60
C ASP A 534 -22.46 -23.67 34.14
N HIS A 535 -22.45 -24.12 32.88
CA HIS A 535 -21.40 -24.98 32.31
C HIS A 535 -20.95 -24.46 30.94
N PRO A 536 -20.29 -23.29 30.88
CA PRO A 536 -19.66 -22.83 29.66
C PRO A 536 -18.54 -23.80 29.25
N SER A 537 -18.46 -24.07 27.95
CA SER A 537 -17.39 -24.83 27.33
C SER A 537 -16.54 -23.90 26.47
N LEU A 538 -15.24 -23.91 26.76
CA LEU A 538 -14.22 -23.15 26.05
C LEU A 538 -13.39 -24.13 25.22
N ALA A 539 -13.14 -23.79 23.96
CA ALA A 539 -12.25 -24.55 23.09
C ALA A 539 -11.40 -23.60 22.26
N TRP A 540 -10.15 -23.98 21.99
CA TRP A 540 -9.23 -23.26 21.11
C TRP A 540 -8.26 -24.26 20.48
N ASP A 541 -7.59 -23.83 19.42
CA ASP A 541 -6.49 -24.60 18.85
C ASP A 541 -5.22 -24.37 19.66
N LEU A 542 -4.54 -25.47 20.02
CA LEU A 542 -3.31 -25.42 20.81
C LEU A 542 -2.24 -24.61 20.06
N ASN A 543 -1.61 -23.72 20.80
CA ASN A 543 -0.39 -23.06 20.42
C ASN A 543 0.72 -24.09 20.19
N THR A 544 1.70 -23.74 19.38
CA THR A 544 2.82 -24.64 19.00
C THR A 544 4.19 -24.08 19.37
N GLU A 545 4.19 -22.95 20.07
CA GLU A 545 5.36 -22.35 20.69
C GLU A 545 5.93 -23.30 21.75
N PRO A 546 7.25 -23.52 21.78
CA PRO A 546 7.86 -24.57 22.60
C PRO A 546 7.98 -24.19 24.09
N ASP A 547 7.64 -22.95 24.46
CA ASP A 547 7.71 -22.40 25.81
C ASP A 547 6.37 -22.45 26.57
N ILE A 548 5.35 -23.12 26.01
CA ILE A 548 4.03 -23.25 26.63
C ILE A 548 3.95 -24.54 27.45
N SER A 549 3.71 -24.39 28.76
CA SER A 549 3.48 -25.52 29.67
C SER A 549 2.01 -25.89 29.86
N SER A 550 1.12 -24.90 29.97
CA SER A 550 -0.32 -25.07 30.27
C SER A 550 -1.11 -23.79 29.99
N TYR A 551 -2.45 -23.85 30.07
CA TYR A 551 -3.34 -22.70 29.93
C TYR A 551 -4.12 -22.45 31.21
N ASN A 552 -3.90 -21.31 31.85
CA ASN A 552 -4.70 -20.96 33.01
C ASN A 552 -5.99 -20.26 32.56
N ILE A 553 -7.14 -20.80 32.95
CA ILE A 553 -8.45 -20.22 32.68
C ILE A 553 -8.89 -19.45 33.91
N TYR A 554 -9.20 -18.16 33.76
CA TYR A 554 -9.72 -17.33 34.83
C TYR A 554 -11.17 -16.93 34.56
N ARG A 555 -11.96 -16.79 35.62
CA ARG A 555 -13.37 -16.32 35.56
C ARG A 555 -13.58 -15.13 36.48
N SER A 556 -14.48 -14.23 36.11
CA SER A 556 -14.95 -13.12 36.95
C SER A 556 -16.47 -13.10 36.97
N TYR A 557 -17.08 -12.91 38.14
CA TYR A 557 -18.54 -12.85 38.30
C TYR A 557 -19.10 -11.43 38.22
N ASP A 558 -18.30 -10.42 38.56
CA ASP A 558 -18.74 -9.03 38.72
C ASP A 558 -17.69 -7.99 38.27
N ASN A 559 -16.66 -8.42 37.54
CA ASN A 559 -15.50 -7.61 37.13
C ASN A 559 -14.69 -7.02 38.30
N THR A 560 -14.90 -7.46 39.54
CA THR A 560 -14.13 -6.98 40.71
C THR A 560 -12.88 -7.82 41.02
N GLY A 561 -12.77 -9.01 40.43
CA GLY A 561 -11.63 -9.91 40.57
C GLY A 561 -11.68 -11.11 39.61
N TRP A 562 -10.56 -11.82 39.46
CA TRP A 562 -10.43 -13.00 38.61
C TRP A 562 -10.05 -14.22 39.46
N ASP A 563 -10.87 -15.29 39.39
CA ASP A 563 -10.61 -16.57 40.05
C ASP A 563 -10.09 -17.60 39.05
N LEU A 564 -9.10 -18.41 39.44
CA LEU A 564 -8.65 -19.53 38.63
C LEU A 564 -9.76 -20.59 38.54
N ALA A 565 -10.19 -20.90 37.31
CA ALA A 565 -11.26 -21.84 37.00
C ALA A 565 -10.75 -23.19 36.47
N GLY A 566 -9.51 -23.24 35.97
CA GLY A 566 -8.90 -24.46 35.44
C GLY A 566 -7.50 -24.21 34.87
N ASN A 567 -6.77 -25.31 34.61
CA ASN A 567 -5.44 -25.36 34.01
C ASN A 567 -5.41 -26.28 32.78
#